data_AF-A0A7S3BBH9-F1
#
_entry.id   AF-A0A7S3BBH9-F1
#
_cell.length_a   1.000
_cell.length_b   1.000
_cell.length_c   1.000
_cell.angle_alpha   90.00
_cell.angle_beta   90.00
_cell.angle_gamma   90.00
#
_symmetry.space_group_name_H-M   'P 1'
#
loop_
_entity.id
_entity.type
_entity.pdbx_description
1 polymer ?
#
loop_
_entity_poly.entity_id
_entity_poly.type
_entity_poly.pdbx_seq_one_letter_code
_entity_poly.pdbx_strand_id
1 'polypeptide(L)'
;MMEMQLTADACSLLQMGRTDAHPSMQIVTLKKMDQKSEQKSQRFRVALSDGKRTQNAMLATQLNCMLVDGSISLFTVITLEEYIVNQVKNEKIVIILKCRVEGNPGRLLGQPMDDTGAPLVAEGLQSQQGGPPQQQANQQQWGAPKQPQQGAGNTWGAPSSGGPPQQQ
;
A
#
# COMPACT_ATOMS: atom_id res chain seq x y z
N MET A 1 22.74 -7.95 -24.68
CA MET A 1 22.01 -7.28 -23.58
C MET A 1 23.00 -7.10 -22.45
N MET A 2 23.21 -5.88 -21.94
CA MET A 2 24.03 -5.69 -20.74
C MET A 2 23.28 -6.30 -19.55
N GLU A 3 23.91 -7.22 -18.83
CA GLU A 3 23.38 -7.67 -17.55
C GLU A 3 23.48 -6.52 -16.56
N MET A 4 22.34 -5.99 -16.15
CA MET A 4 22.28 -5.05 -15.03
C MET A 4 22.57 -5.84 -13.75
N GLN A 5 23.73 -5.61 -13.15
CA GLN A 5 24.14 -6.26 -11.90
C GLN A 5 23.65 -5.48 -10.69
N LEU A 6 23.13 -6.18 -9.70
CA LEU A 6 22.78 -5.62 -8.40
C LEU A 6 23.97 -5.76 -7.45
N THR A 7 24.17 -4.78 -6.59
CA THR A 7 25.20 -4.86 -5.55
C THR A 7 24.76 -5.84 -4.47
N ALA A 8 25.50 -6.95 -4.35
CA ALA A 8 25.25 -7.95 -3.33
C ALA A 8 25.32 -7.34 -1.92
N ASP A 9 24.41 -7.76 -1.05
CA ASP A 9 24.32 -7.36 0.36
C ASP A 9 24.12 -5.86 0.61
N ALA A 10 23.69 -5.10 -0.40
CA ALA A 10 23.36 -3.69 -0.25
C ALA A 10 22.30 -3.44 0.84
N CYS A 11 21.28 -4.30 0.96
CA CYS A 11 20.29 -4.18 2.03
C CYS A 11 20.93 -4.32 3.42
N SER A 12 21.88 -5.23 3.62
CA SER A 12 22.63 -5.35 4.89
C SER A 12 23.40 -4.07 5.20
N LEU A 13 24.11 -3.52 4.21
CA LEU A 13 24.91 -2.31 4.40
C LEU A 13 24.04 -1.12 4.82
N LEU A 14 22.89 -0.94 4.15
CA LEU A 14 21.91 0.09 4.46
C LEU A 14 21.32 -0.12 5.86
N GLN A 15 21.01 -1.37 6.22
CA GLN A 15 20.53 -1.72 7.57
C GLN A 15 21.60 -1.50 8.65
N MET A 16 22.89 -1.53 8.31
CA MET A 16 23.97 -1.12 9.21
C MET A 16 24.15 0.41 9.27
N GLY A 17 23.50 1.16 8.38
CA GLY A 17 23.64 2.62 8.29
C GLY A 17 24.90 3.06 7.53
N ARG A 18 25.49 2.19 6.72
CA ARG A 18 26.65 2.50 5.87
C ARG A 18 26.17 3.28 4.64
N THR A 19 26.66 4.51 4.50
CA THR A 19 26.31 5.43 3.39
C THR A 19 27.51 5.81 2.53
N ASP A 20 28.63 5.11 2.69
CA ASP A 20 29.90 5.32 1.97
C ASP A 20 29.96 4.60 0.61
N ALA A 21 28.98 3.75 0.31
CA ALA A 21 28.91 2.99 -0.92
C ALA A 21 27.92 3.59 -1.93
N HIS A 22 28.08 3.21 -3.19
CA HIS A 22 27.12 3.53 -4.26
C HIS A 22 26.45 2.25 -4.79
N PRO A 23 25.57 1.61 -4.01
CA PRO A 23 24.98 0.33 -4.40
C PRO A 23 24.00 0.49 -5.57
N SER A 24 24.07 -0.44 -6.51
CA SER A 24 23.08 -0.64 -7.57
C SER A 24 21.97 -1.57 -7.06
N MET A 25 20.74 -1.09 -7.06
CA MET A 25 19.56 -1.78 -6.53
C MET A 25 18.37 -1.63 -7.48
N GLN A 26 17.45 -2.59 -7.43
CA GLN A 26 16.24 -2.57 -8.25
C GLN A 26 15.05 -1.99 -7.49
N ILE A 27 14.24 -1.14 -8.12
CA ILE A 27 12.95 -0.72 -7.60
C ILE A 27 11.93 -1.85 -7.81
N VAL A 28 11.45 -2.45 -6.72
CA VAL A 28 10.50 -3.58 -6.74
C VAL A 28 9.11 -3.21 -6.24
N THR A 29 8.96 -2.02 -5.65
CA THR A 29 7.66 -1.44 -5.32
C THR A 29 7.75 0.06 -5.52
N LEU A 30 6.69 0.66 -6.08
CA LEU A 30 6.56 2.10 -6.27
C LEU A 30 5.12 2.49 -5.95
N LYS A 31 4.92 3.23 -4.85
CA LYS A 31 3.60 3.67 -4.37
C LYS A 31 3.61 5.16 -4.08
N LYS A 32 2.65 5.88 -4.64
CA LYS A 32 2.37 7.28 -4.28
C LYS A 32 1.75 7.31 -2.89
N MET A 33 2.24 8.18 -2.01
CA MET A 33 1.64 8.40 -0.70
C MET A 33 0.62 9.54 -0.78
N ASP A 34 -0.61 9.26 -0.39
CA ASP A 34 -1.65 10.28 -0.27
C ASP A 34 -1.38 11.14 0.97
N GLN A 35 -1.16 12.44 0.76
CA GLN A 35 -1.05 13.39 1.86
C GLN A 35 -2.41 14.02 2.12
N LYS A 36 -2.88 13.98 3.38
CA LYS A 36 -4.12 14.62 3.83
C LYS A 36 -4.03 16.14 3.99
N SER A 37 -2.84 16.74 3.83
CA SER A 37 -2.61 18.18 4.00
C SER A 37 -2.32 18.86 2.67
N GLU A 38 -2.72 20.13 2.56
CA GLU A 38 -2.61 21.04 1.41
C GLU A 38 -1.17 21.31 0.89
N GLN A 39 -0.18 20.59 1.41
CA GLN A 39 1.21 20.64 0.96
C GLN A 39 1.33 19.95 -0.40
N LYS A 40 1.57 20.76 -1.44
CA LYS A 40 1.64 20.38 -2.87
C LYS A 40 2.75 19.39 -3.26
N SER A 41 3.56 18.87 -2.33
CA SER A 41 4.71 18.02 -2.68
C SER A 41 4.34 16.53 -2.68
N GLN A 42 4.24 15.91 -3.86
CA GLN A 42 4.00 14.46 -3.95
C GLN A 42 5.15 13.67 -3.32
N ARG A 43 4.83 12.69 -2.47
CA ARG A 43 5.82 11.79 -1.86
C ARG A 43 5.62 10.37 -2.40
N PHE A 44 6.72 9.74 -2.80
CA PHE A 44 6.69 8.38 -3.33
C PHE A 44 7.49 7.46 -2.40
N ARG A 45 6.83 6.41 -1.93
CA ARG A 45 7.47 5.29 -1.22
C ARG A 45 7.89 4.26 -2.26
N VAL A 46 9.11 3.76 -2.10
CA VAL A 46 9.66 2.68 -2.92
C VAL A 46 10.25 1.59 -2.05
N ALA A 47 10.32 0.37 -2.59
CA ALA A 47 11.13 -0.70 -2.02
C ALA A 47 12.26 -1.00 -3.00
N LEU A 48 13.49 -1.03 -2.49
CA LEU A 48 14.70 -1.34 -3.24
C LEU A 48 15.12 -2.79 -2.97
N SER A 49 15.59 -3.49 -3.98
CA SER A 49 16.09 -4.86 -3.85
C SER A 49 17.54 -4.99 -4.28
N ASP A 50 18.31 -5.76 -3.49
CA ASP A 50 19.66 -6.23 -3.83
C ASP A 50 19.66 -7.61 -4.54
N GLY A 51 18.47 -8.12 -4.89
CA GLY A 51 18.25 -9.45 -5.49
C GLY A 51 17.99 -10.58 -4.48
N LYS A 52 18.20 -10.32 -3.17
CA LYS A 52 17.94 -11.29 -2.09
C LYS A 52 17.02 -10.75 -1.00
N ARG A 53 17.07 -9.45 -0.74
CA ARG A 53 16.23 -8.76 0.25
C ARG A 53 15.65 -7.50 -0.34
N THR A 54 14.71 -6.92 0.38
CA THR A 54 14.20 -5.58 0.12
C THR A 54 14.59 -4.60 1.23
N GLN A 55 14.62 -3.32 0.88
CA GLN A 55 14.83 -2.21 1.79
C GLN A 55 13.81 -1.11 1.49
N ASN A 56 13.08 -0.67 2.52
CA ASN A 56 12.14 0.43 2.39
C ASN A 56 12.85 1.77 2.18
N ALA A 57 12.35 2.55 1.23
CA ALA A 57 12.92 3.84 0.86
C ALA A 57 11.86 4.88 0.44
N MET A 58 12.28 6.14 0.40
CA MET A 58 11.51 7.26 -0.12
C MET A 58 12.34 8.04 -1.14
N LEU A 59 11.70 8.44 -2.23
CA LEU A 59 12.31 9.36 -3.20
C LEU A 59 12.18 10.80 -2.71
N ALA A 60 13.27 11.56 -2.78
CA ALA A 60 13.22 13.01 -2.58
C ALA A 60 12.36 13.66 -3.68
N THR A 61 11.70 14.76 -3.34
CA THR A 61 10.78 15.47 -4.25
C THR A 61 11.44 15.93 -5.54
N GLN A 62 12.74 16.18 -5.52
CA GLN A 62 13.55 16.53 -6.71
C GLN A 62 13.62 15.39 -7.74
N LEU A 63 13.45 14.14 -7.32
CA LEU A 63 13.44 12.97 -8.20
C LEU A 63 12.06 12.68 -8.78
N ASN A 64 11.02 13.40 -8.35
CA ASN A 64 9.66 13.18 -8.86
C ASN A 64 9.55 13.43 -10.37
N CYS A 65 10.33 14.35 -10.93
CA CYS A 65 10.35 14.59 -12.37
C CYS A 65 10.71 13.31 -13.15
N MET A 66 11.65 12.51 -12.63
CA MET A 66 12.07 11.24 -13.23
C MET A 66 10.99 10.15 -13.17
N LEU A 67 10.05 10.25 -12.23
CA LEU A 67 8.87 9.36 -12.21
C LEU A 67 7.84 9.79 -13.26
N VAL A 68 7.70 11.10 -13.47
CA VAL A 68 6.73 11.66 -14.42
C VAL A 68 7.19 11.44 -15.86
N ASP A 69 8.49 11.59 -16.15
CA ASP A 69 9.05 11.33 -17.48
C ASP A 69 9.26 9.83 -17.77
N GLY A 70 9.09 8.96 -16.76
CA GLY A 70 9.18 7.51 -16.88
C GLY A 70 10.60 6.93 -16.78
N SER A 71 11.62 7.77 -16.58
CA SER A 71 13.01 7.32 -16.37
C SER A 71 13.15 6.41 -15.16
N ILE A 72 12.34 6.67 -14.12
CA ILE A 72 12.19 5.81 -12.95
C ILE A 72 10.78 5.22 -12.97
N SER A 73 10.72 3.90 -12.97
CA SER A 73 9.48 3.11 -12.96
C SER A 73 9.69 1.79 -12.22
N LEU A 74 8.63 0.99 -12.05
CA LEU A 74 8.75 -0.35 -11.48
C LEU A 74 9.78 -1.18 -12.27
N PHE A 75 10.59 -1.96 -11.55
CA PHE A 75 11.72 -2.75 -12.03
C PHE A 75 12.94 -1.96 -12.49
N THR A 76 12.93 -0.62 -12.48
CA THR A 76 14.12 0.17 -12.82
C THR A 76 15.27 -0.14 -11.86
N VAL A 77 16.46 -0.34 -12.42
CA VAL A 77 17.71 -0.48 -11.68
C VAL A 77 18.35 0.89 -11.55
N ILE A 78 18.64 1.28 -10.31
CA ILE A 78 19.25 2.56 -9.98
C ILE A 78 20.52 2.33 -9.17
N THR A 79 21.52 3.18 -9.37
CA THR A 79 22.68 3.29 -8.50
C THR A 79 22.46 4.47 -7.55
N LEU A 80 22.55 4.22 -6.24
CA LEU A 80 22.41 5.28 -5.24
C LEU A 80 23.68 6.14 -5.23
N GLU A 81 23.54 7.43 -5.56
CA GLU A 81 24.67 8.37 -5.57
C GLU A 81 24.73 9.18 -4.27
N GLU A 82 23.59 9.74 -3.86
CA GLU A 82 23.45 10.47 -2.62
C GLU A 82 22.18 10.02 -1.91
N TYR A 83 22.32 9.58 -0.66
CA TYR A 83 21.20 9.10 0.13
C TYR A 83 21.51 9.24 1.62
N ILE A 84 20.46 9.26 2.42
CA ILE A 84 20.55 9.24 3.89
C ILE A 84 19.76 8.04 4.42
N VAL A 85 20.18 7.51 5.57
CA VAL A 85 19.49 6.42 6.25
C VAL A 85 18.96 6.95 7.56
N ASN A 86 17.63 7.05 7.66
CA ASN A 86 16.96 7.50 8.87
C ASN A 86 16.36 6.31 9.61
N GLN A 87 16.45 6.30 10.93
CA GLN A 87 15.76 5.31 11.76
C GLN A 87 14.41 5.85 12.19
N VAL A 88 13.33 5.17 11.83
CA VAL A 88 11.96 5.47 12.25
C VAL A 88 11.45 4.28 13.06
N LYS A 89 11.21 4.51 14.36
CA LYS A 89 10.94 3.44 15.32
C LYS A 89 12.07 2.40 15.30
N ASN A 90 11.78 1.17 14.87
CA ASN A 90 12.75 0.08 14.78
C ASN A 90 13.19 -0.23 13.34
N GLU A 91 12.77 0.59 12.37
CA GLU A 91 13.03 0.35 10.96
C GLU A 91 13.95 1.44 10.39
N LYS A 92 14.88 1.06 9.52
CA LYS A 92 15.70 2.01 8.78
C LYS A 92 15.05 2.29 7.43
N ILE A 93 14.87 3.57 7.13
CA ILE A 93 14.29 4.04 5.88
C ILE A 93 15.36 4.82 5.13
N VAL A 94 15.60 4.43 3.88
CA VAL A 94 16.52 5.13 2.99
C VAL A 94 15.81 6.29 2.33
N ILE A 95 16.37 7.49 2.38
CA ILE A 95 15.88 8.64 1.61
C ILE A 95 16.87 8.90 0.49
N ILE A 96 16.40 8.70 -0.75
CA ILE A 96 17.22 8.81 -1.95
C ILE A 96 17.20 10.28 -2.40
N LEU A 97 18.35 10.94 -2.36
CA LEU A 97 18.52 12.33 -2.76
C LEU A 97 18.94 12.45 -4.23
N LYS A 98 19.82 11.54 -4.66
CA LYS A 98 20.34 11.44 -6.02
C LYS A 98 20.60 9.99 -6.38
N CYS A 99 20.22 9.62 -7.60
CA CYS A 99 20.50 8.30 -8.16
C CYS A 99 20.77 8.39 -9.65
N ARG A 100 21.45 7.39 -10.18
CA ARG A 100 21.66 7.20 -11.61
C ARG A 100 20.83 6.02 -12.08
N VAL A 101 20.12 6.17 -13.19
CA VAL A 101 19.34 5.10 -13.81
C VAL A 101 20.28 4.24 -14.66
N GLU A 102 20.37 2.94 -14.33
CA GLU A 102 21.16 1.97 -15.09
C GLU A 102 20.33 1.32 -16.21
N GLY A 103 19.01 1.28 -16.04
CA GLY A 103 18.07 0.77 -17.03
C GLY A 103 16.85 0.10 -16.40
N ASN A 104 15.96 -0.45 -17.22
CA ASN A 104 14.79 -1.19 -16.76
C ASN A 104 14.74 -2.59 -17.39
N PRO A 105 15.04 -3.67 -16.65
CA PRO A 105 14.95 -5.06 -17.13
C PRO A 105 13.52 -5.56 -17.40
N GLY A 106 12.49 -4.79 -17.01
CA GLY A 106 11.07 -5.14 -17.18
C GLY A 106 10.59 -6.31 -16.34
N ARG A 107 11.43 -6.82 -15.43
CA ARG A 107 11.15 -7.98 -14.56
C ARG A 107 11.92 -7.88 -13.26
N LEU A 108 11.45 -8.59 -12.24
CA LEU A 108 12.17 -8.76 -10.98
C LEU A 108 13.50 -9.49 -11.21
N LEU A 109 14.58 -8.94 -10.65
CA LEU A 109 15.91 -9.56 -10.64
C LEU A 109 16.12 -10.30 -9.32
N GLY A 110 16.56 -11.55 -9.42
CA GLY A 110 16.75 -12.41 -8.25
C GLY A 110 15.44 -12.92 -7.64
N GLN A 111 15.49 -13.31 -6.37
CA GLN A 111 14.35 -13.77 -5.58
C GLN A 111 14.37 -13.07 -4.23
N PRO A 112 14.11 -11.75 -4.20
CA PRO A 112 14.16 -11.03 -2.96
C PRO A 112 13.08 -11.49 -2.00
N MET A 113 13.44 -11.57 -0.73
CA MET A 113 12.49 -11.76 0.37
C MET A 113 12.07 -10.40 0.92
N ASP A 114 10.81 -10.28 1.29
CA ASP A 114 10.30 -9.13 2.02
C ASP A 114 10.80 -9.12 3.48
N ASP A 115 10.41 -8.08 4.23
CA ASP A 115 10.80 -7.91 5.62
C ASP A 115 10.27 -9.02 6.55
N THR A 116 9.31 -9.84 6.10
CA THR A 116 8.77 -11.00 6.82
C THR A 116 9.47 -12.32 6.47
N GLY A 117 10.36 -12.30 5.47
CA GLY A 117 11.03 -13.49 4.95
C GLY A 117 10.21 -14.23 3.88
N ALA A 118 9.10 -13.67 3.41
CA ALA A 118 8.33 -14.23 2.32
C ALA A 118 8.93 -13.83 0.97
N PRO A 119 8.95 -14.73 -0.04
CA PRO A 119 9.40 -14.36 -1.39
C PRO A 119 8.54 -13.24 -1.96
N LEU A 120 9.20 -12.19 -2.46
CA LEU A 120 8.53 -11.12 -3.17
C LEU A 120 8.05 -11.68 -4.51
N VAL A 121 6.75 -11.88 -4.65
CA VAL A 121 6.15 -12.18 -5.95
C VAL A 121 6.14 -10.88 -6.75
N ALA A 122 6.60 -10.93 -8.00
CA ALA A 122 6.54 -9.79 -8.91
C ALA A 122 5.06 -9.47 -9.21
N GLU A 123 4.42 -8.67 -8.36
CA GLU A 123 3.06 -8.18 -8.58
C GLU A 123 3.05 -7.21 -9.77
N GLY A 124 2.90 -7.80 -10.95
CA GLY A 124 2.71 -7.15 -12.24
C GLY A 124 1.96 -7.99 -13.27
N LEU A 125 1.75 -9.28 -13.00
CA LEU A 125 0.75 -10.12 -13.65
C LEU A 125 -0.05 -10.80 -12.55
N GLN A 126 -1.35 -10.51 -12.49
CA GLN A 126 -2.28 -11.20 -11.62
C GLN A 126 -2.08 -12.71 -11.70
N SER A 127 -1.81 -13.31 -10.55
CA SER A 127 -2.52 -14.51 -10.15
C SER A 127 -3.26 -14.20 -8.86
N GLN A 128 -4.38 -13.46 -9.00
CA GLN A 128 -5.55 -13.81 -8.20
C GLN A 128 -5.99 -15.22 -8.65
N GLN A 129 -5.38 -16.23 -8.04
CA GLN A 129 -5.79 -17.64 -8.04
C GLN A 129 -5.34 -18.19 -6.69
N GLY A 130 -6.18 -18.67 -5.78
CA GLY A 130 -7.62 -18.73 -5.75
C GLY A 130 -8.02 -19.05 -4.32
N GLY A 131 -9.02 -18.34 -3.82
CA GLY A 131 -9.78 -18.71 -2.64
C GLY A 131 -11.19 -18.20 -2.87
N PRO A 132 -12.22 -19.05 -2.96
CA PRO A 132 -13.58 -18.56 -3.11
C PRO A 132 -13.93 -17.70 -1.89
N PRO A 133 -14.60 -16.55 -2.05
CA PRO A 133 -15.19 -15.87 -0.92
C PRO A 133 -16.24 -16.82 -0.33
N GLN A 134 -15.97 -17.37 0.85
CA GLN A 134 -17.00 -18.01 1.67
C GLN A 134 -18.00 -16.93 2.06
N GLN A 135 -18.99 -16.71 1.20
CA GLN A 135 -20.30 -16.24 1.62
C GLN A 135 -20.84 -17.30 2.58
N GLN A 136 -20.85 -16.96 3.86
CA GLN A 136 -21.55 -17.76 4.85
C GLN A 136 -23.05 -17.55 4.64
N ALA A 137 -23.59 -18.33 3.71
CA ALA A 137 -25.02 -18.51 3.50
C ALA A 137 -25.58 -19.28 4.70
N ASN A 138 -26.12 -18.57 5.69
CA ASN A 138 -27.01 -19.20 6.66
C ASN A 138 -28.42 -19.24 6.05
N GLN A 139 -28.70 -20.30 5.29
CA GLN A 139 -30.06 -20.65 4.90
C GLN A 139 -30.70 -21.51 5.99
N GLN A 140 -31.70 -20.94 6.67
CA GLN A 140 -32.90 -21.66 7.15
C GLN A 140 -34.08 -20.73 6.83
N GLN A 141 -34.68 -20.85 5.65
CA GLN A 141 -35.77 -21.76 5.30
C GLN A 141 -37.02 -21.61 6.20
N TRP A 142 -38.00 -20.81 5.75
CA TRP A 142 -39.37 -21.22 5.35
C TRP A 142 -40.44 -20.13 5.65
N GLY A 143 -41.21 -19.74 4.62
CA GLY A 143 -42.57 -19.19 4.78
C GLY A 143 -42.81 -17.70 4.43
N ALA A 144 -43.29 -17.46 3.20
CA ALA A 144 -44.30 -16.50 2.69
C ALA A 144 -44.53 -15.09 3.32
N PRO A 145 -45.02 -14.10 2.51
CA PRO A 145 -44.71 -12.68 2.68
C PRO A 145 -45.76 -11.89 3.46
N LYS A 146 -45.33 -10.84 4.18
CA LYS A 146 -46.18 -9.67 4.50
C LYS A 146 -45.38 -8.37 4.44
N GLN A 147 -45.64 -7.58 3.41
CA GLN A 147 -45.72 -6.12 3.48
C GLN A 147 -47.21 -5.73 3.66
N PRO A 148 -47.57 -4.46 3.95
CA PRO A 148 -46.81 -3.28 4.38
C PRO A 148 -47.33 -2.79 5.76
N GLN A 149 -46.91 -1.67 6.37
CA GLN A 149 -47.56 -0.35 6.22
C GLN A 149 -47.15 0.50 7.46
N GLN A 150 -46.22 1.46 7.34
CA GLN A 150 -46.48 2.91 7.19
C GLN A 150 -47.77 3.45 7.83
N GLY A 151 -47.57 4.30 8.84
CA GLY A 151 -48.43 5.44 9.15
C GLY A 151 -49.72 5.14 9.91
N ALA A 152 -49.76 5.52 11.18
CA ALA A 152 -51.03 5.76 11.86
C ALA A 152 -50.85 6.86 12.90
N GLY A 153 -51.47 8.00 12.66
CA GLY A 153 -51.51 9.11 13.61
C GLY A 153 -52.21 10.31 13.05
N ASN A 154 -53.44 10.13 12.56
CA ASN A 154 -54.52 11.12 12.58
C ASN A 154 -55.78 10.47 11.98
N THR A 155 -56.88 10.40 12.76
CA THR A 155 -58.20 11.00 12.46
C THR A 155 -59.38 10.27 13.14
N TRP A 156 -60.03 10.99 14.07
CA TRP A 156 -61.48 11.28 14.21
C TRP A 156 -62.55 10.21 14.54
N GLY A 157 -63.29 10.50 15.65
CA GLY A 157 -64.71 10.17 15.88
C GLY A 157 -65.00 9.25 17.08
N ALA A 158 -65.18 9.73 18.33
CA ALA A 158 -66.43 10.19 19.01
C ALA A 158 -67.45 9.07 19.35
N PRO A 159 -68.36 9.20 20.35
CA PRO A 159 -68.38 10.02 21.58
C PRO A 159 -68.75 9.19 22.86
N SER A 160 -68.83 9.85 24.02
CA SER A 160 -69.85 9.67 25.08
C SER A 160 -69.34 9.48 26.51
N SER A 161 -69.76 10.43 27.34
CA SER A 161 -70.25 10.28 28.71
C SER A 161 -69.33 9.77 29.82
N GLY A 162 -69.13 10.63 30.83
CA GLY A 162 -69.23 10.21 32.22
C GLY A 162 -68.15 10.78 33.12
N GLY A 163 -68.55 11.58 34.11
CA GLY A 163 -67.71 12.28 35.07
C GLY A 163 -67.01 11.40 36.15
N PRO A 164 -66.43 12.05 37.20
CA PRO A 164 -65.38 11.54 38.10
C PRO A 164 -65.99 10.79 39.33
N PRO A 165 -65.26 10.14 40.26
CA PRO A 165 -64.25 10.69 41.22
C PRO A 165 -63.02 9.75 41.46
N GLN A 166 -61.85 10.20 41.93
CA GLN A 166 -61.42 10.54 43.30
C GLN A 166 -61.45 9.38 44.33
N GLN A 167 -60.37 9.32 45.15
CA GLN A 167 -60.04 8.42 46.28
C GLN A 167 -59.20 7.19 45.89
N GLN A 168 -58.12 6.83 46.59
CA GLN A 168 -57.62 7.19 47.93
C GLN A 168 -56.08 7.12 47.92
#